data_AF-A0A382LCH4-F1
#
_entry.id   AF-A0A382LCH4-F1
#
_cell.length_a   1.000
_cell.length_b   1.000
_cell.length_c   1.000
_cell.angle_alpha   90.00
_cell.angle_beta   90.00
_cell.angle_gamma   90.00
#
_symmetry.space_group_name_H-M   'P 1'
#
loop_
_entity.id
_entity.type
_entity.pdbx_description
1 polymer ?
#
loop_
_entity_poly.entity_id
_entity_poly.type
_entity_poly.pdbx_seq_one_letter_code
_entity_poly.pdbx_strand_id
1 'polypeptide(L)'
;MEKEQKTSRASQTKAKTAKKVVWTPPSSLDAPNAPAGYRHRWIRAEVMGFDDTKNMAAMIRSGYELVRADEYPDEDYPIMKEGKYAGMIGVGGLVLARIPEEIAKARQDYYDKQNEAKEEAIKHDILKEQHPSMPISQERQTRVTFGGTKKS
;
A
#
# COMPACT_ATOMS: atom_id res chain seq x y z
N MET A 1 8.86 -65.21 -13.64
CA MET A 1 9.71 -64.05 -13.94
C MET A 1 8.78 -62.89 -14.25
N GLU A 2 8.83 -61.90 -13.39
CA GLU A 2 7.95 -60.74 -13.26
C GLU A 2 8.26 -59.66 -14.29
N LYS A 3 7.24 -58.94 -14.78
CA LYS A 3 7.25 -57.48 -14.98
C LYS A 3 5.89 -56.98 -15.48
N GLU A 4 5.07 -56.53 -14.52
CA GLU A 4 3.94 -55.64 -14.77
C GLU A 4 4.43 -54.33 -15.40
N GLN A 5 3.85 -53.93 -16.53
CA GLN A 5 4.00 -52.57 -17.04
C GLN A 5 3.08 -51.63 -16.25
N LYS A 6 3.57 -51.16 -15.09
CA LYS A 6 2.97 -50.02 -14.38
C LYS A 6 3.52 -48.72 -14.96
N THR A 7 2.88 -48.22 -15.99
CA THR A 7 3.14 -46.87 -16.52
C THR A 7 2.84 -45.84 -15.42
N SER A 8 3.83 -44.99 -15.17
CA SER A 8 3.91 -43.96 -14.14
C SER A 8 2.74 -42.96 -14.19
N ARG A 9 1.73 -43.16 -13.35
CA ARG A 9 0.67 -42.19 -13.01
C ARG A 9 1.16 -41.00 -12.16
N ALA A 10 2.47 -40.75 -12.09
CA ALA A 10 3.04 -39.69 -11.25
C ALA A 10 3.18 -38.34 -11.98
N SER A 11 3.16 -38.32 -13.31
CA SER A 11 3.50 -37.11 -14.09
C SER A 11 2.30 -36.25 -14.51
N GLN A 12 1.05 -36.69 -14.29
CA GLN A 12 -0.15 -36.00 -14.78
C GLN A 12 -0.75 -34.98 -13.79
N THR A 13 -0.21 -34.86 -12.58
CA THR A 13 -0.87 -34.10 -11.51
C THR A 13 -0.26 -32.73 -11.23
N LYS A 14 0.96 -32.41 -11.72
CA LYS A 14 1.55 -31.07 -11.52
C LYS A 14 1.00 -30.00 -12.47
N ALA A 15 0.47 -30.38 -13.64
CA ALA A 15 -0.09 -29.42 -14.60
C ALA A 15 -1.51 -28.92 -14.20
N LYS A 16 -2.24 -29.65 -13.35
CA LYS A 16 -3.62 -29.30 -12.96
C LYS A 16 -3.71 -28.31 -11.80
N THR A 17 -2.58 -27.93 -11.20
CA THR A 17 -2.51 -26.94 -10.11
C THR A 17 -1.81 -25.66 -10.56
N ALA A 18 -1.79 -25.36 -11.86
CA ALA A 18 -1.42 -24.03 -12.32
C ALA A 18 -2.54 -23.06 -11.89
N LYS A 19 -2.29 -22.29 -10.83
CA LYS A 19 -3.21 -21.22 -10.39
C LYS A 19 -3.51 -20.35 -11.61
N LYS A 20 -4.79 -20.08 -11.87
CA LYS A 20 -5.22 -19.21 -12.97
C LYS A 20 -4.48 -17.88 -12.84
N VAL A 21 -3.58 -17.59 -13.78
CA VAL A 21 -2.87 -16.32 -13.84
C VAL A 21 -3.88 -15.29 -14.34
N VAL A 22 -4.58 -14.64 -13.42
CA VAL A 22 -5.40 -13.48 -13.74
C VAL A 22 -4.43 -12.37 -14.08
N TRP A 23 -4.58 -11.77 -15.26
CA TRP A 23 -3.81 -10.57 -15.62
C TRP A 23 -4.17 -9.46 -14.64
N THR A 24 -3.24 -9.15 -13.74
CA THR A 24 -3.31 -8.02 -12.82
C THR A 24 -2.66 -6.82 -13.52
N PRO A 25 -3.24 -5.62 -13.45
CA PRO A 25 -2.50 -4.42 -13.84
C PRO A 25 -1.18 -4.40 -13.07
N PRO A 26 -0.07 -3.94 -13.69
CA PRO A 26 1.22 -3.88 -13.01
C PRO A 26 1.04 -3.10 -11.70
N SER A 27 1.22 -3.79 -10.56
CA SER A 27 1.22 -3.16 -9.24
C SER A 27 2.33 -2.12 -9.22
N SER A 28 2.10 -0.99 -8.56
CA SER A 28 3.02 0.13 -8.61
C SER A 28 4.44 -0.26 -8.17
N LEU A 29 4.58 -1.21 -7.24
CA LEU A 29 5.85 -1.80 -6.79
C LEU A 29 5.58 -3.20 -6.21
N ASP A 30 6.48 -4.15 -6.44
CA ASP A 30 6.43 -5.49 -5.85
C ASP A 30 7.10 -5.49 -4.48
N ALA A 31 6.47 -6.08 -3.46
CA ALA A 31 6.96 -6.05 -2.09
C ALA A 31 6.63 -7.35 -1.34
N PRO A 32 7.49 -7.78 -0.41
CA PRO A 32 7.22 -8.94 0.42
C PRO A 32 5.95 -8.76 1.23
N ASN A 33 5.26 -9.87 1.47
CA ASN A 33 4.12 -9.89 2.37
C ASN A 33 4.58 -9.45 3.77
N ALA A 34 3.88 -8.46 4.33
CA ALA A 34 4.22 -7.95 5.64
C ALA A 34 4.02 -9.04 6.72
N PRO A 35 4.92 -9.13 7.72
CA PRO A 35 4.72 -9.98 8.88
C PRO A 35 3.41 -9.62 9.59
N ALA A 36 2.81 -10.59 10.28
CA ALA A 36 1.56 -10.38 10.99
C ALA A 36 1.65 -9.19 11.96
N GLY A 37 0.66 -8.27 11.89
CA GLY A 37 0.63 -7.05 12.70
C GLY A 37 1.47 -5.90 12.15
N TYR A 38 2.10 -6.04 10.99
CA TYR A 38 2.80 -4.97 10.29
C TYR A 38 2.15 -4.64 8.96
N ARG A 39 2.28 -3.38 8.55
CA ARG A 39 1.94 -2.92 7.20
C ARG A 39 3.19 -2.42 6.51
N HIS A 40 3.38 -2.84 5.26
CA HIS A 40 4.46 -2.35 4.42
C HIS A 40 4.04 -1.09 3.65
N ARG A 41 4.99 -0.18 3.49
CA ARG A 41 4.82 1.04 2.71
C ARG A 41 6.15 1.44 2.08
N TRP A 42 6.07 1.86 0.82
CA TRP A 42 7.18 2.51 0.12
C TRP A 42 7.31 3.96 0.59
N ILE A 43 8.49 4.30 1.10
CA ILE A 43 8.85 5.65 1.50
C ILE A 43 9.82 6.23 0.48
N ARG A 44 9.61 7.50 0.16
CA ARG A 44 10.53 8.25 -0.69
C ARG A 44 11.82 8.59 0.06
N ALA A 45 12.92 8.05 -0.45
CA ALA A 45 14.27 8.35 0.01
C ALA A 45 14.96 9.41 -0.86
N GLU A 46 14.56 9.56 -2.13
CA GLU A 46 15.18 10.49 -3.07
C GLU A 46 14.14 11.24 -3.90
N VAL A 47 14.44 12.49 -4.26
CA VAL A 47 13.67 13.33 -5.19
C VAL A 47 14.63 13.94 -6.19
N MET A 48 14.46 13.65 -7.48
CA MET A 48 15.21 14.30 -8.57
C MET A 48 16.74 14.27 -8.40
N GLY A 49 17.33 13.19 -7.87
CA GLY A 49 18.78 13.12 -7.61
C GLY A 49 19.21 13.54 -6.20
N PHE A 50 18.29 14.05 -5.37
CA PHE A 50 18.59 14.56 -4.04
C PHE A 50 18.02 13.67 -2.93
N ASP A 51 18.83 13.41 -1.91
CA ASP A 51 18.40 12.70 -0.69
C ASP A 51 17.27 13.45 0.04
N ASP A 52 16.06 12.88 0.10
CA ASP A 52 14.90 13.40 0.84
C ASP A 52 15.01 13.03 2.35
N THR A 53 16.08 13.54 2.97
CA THR A 53 16.40 13.30 4.39
C THR A 53 15.28 13.75 5.33
N LYS A 54 14.56 14.83 4.97
CA LYS A 54 13.44 15.36 5.75
C LYS A 54 12.28 14.38 5.79
N ASN A 55 11.86 13.87 4.63
CA ASN A 55 10.80 12.87 4.57
C ASN A 55 11.22 11.60 5.32
N MET A 56 12.45 11.12 5.09
CA MET A 56 12.89 9.91 5.75
C MET A 56 12.94 10.03 7.27
N ALA A 57 13.53 11.10 7.78
CA ALA A 57 13.59 11.36 9.21
C ALA A 57 12.20 11.55 9.84
N ALA A 58 11.24 12.13 9.12
CA ALA A 58 9.87 12.27 9.58
C ALA A 58 9.17 10.91 9.67
N MET A 59 9.36 10.05 8.67
CA MET A 59 8.75 8.72 8.68
C MET A 59 9.34 7.83 9.76
N ILE A 60 10.67 7.80 9.93
CA ILE A 60 11.32 7.04 11.00
C ILE A 60 10.79 7.49 12.38
N ARG A 61 10.68 8.80 12.61
CA ARG A 61 10.09 9.34 13.86
C ARG A 61 8.62 8.98 14.06
N SER A 62 7.88 8.71 13.00
CA SER A 62 6.48 8.26 13.08
C SER A 62 6.33 6.75 13.29
N GLY A 63 7.44 6.02 13.51
CA GLY A 63 7.43 4.59 13.81
C GLY A 63 7.60 3.67 12.61
N TYR A 64 8.10 4.19 11.48
CA TYR A 64 8.48 3.34 10.35
C TYR A 64 9.89 2.78 10.54
N GLU A 65 10.04 1.47 10.30
CA GLU A 65 11.31 0.76 10.29
C GLU A 65 11.65 0.34 8.87
N LEU A 66 12.90 0.54 8.45
CA LEU A 66 13.35 0.12 7.12
C LEU A 66 13.49 -1.40 7.07
N VAL A 67 13.05 -2.01 5.96
CA VAL A 67 13.11 -3.45 5.77
C VAL A 67 14.40 -3.82 5.03
N ARG A 68 15.19 -4.70 5.65
CA ARG A 68 16.42 -5.23 5.06
C ARG A 68 16.11 -6.34 4.06
N ALA A 69 16.92 -6.45 3.03
CA ALA A 69 16.82 -7.55 2.08
C ALA A 69 17.15 -8.91 2.72
N ASP A 70 18.06 -8.94 3.69
CA ASP A 70 18.47 -10.16 4.40
C ASP A 70 17.34 -10.86 5.17
N GLU A 71 16.26 -10.13 5.51
CA GLU A 71 15.09 -10.69 6.20
C GLU A 71 14.26 -11.61 5.28
N TYR A 72 14.44 -11.51 3.96
CA TYR A 72 13.69 -12.27 2.94
C TYR A 72 14.65 -12.96 1.96
N PRO A 73 15.40 -14.00 2.39
CA PRO A 73 16.41 -14.64 1.54
C PRO A 73 15.80 -15.47 0.39
N ASP A 74 14.53 -15.85 0.51
CA ASP A 74 13.85 -16.73 -0.46
C ASP A 74 13.23 -15.96 -1.64
N GLU A 75 13.14 -14.63 -1.56
CA GLU A 75 12.46 -13.78 -2.55
C GLU A 75 13.42 -12.71 -3.08
N ASP A 76 13.58 -12.63 -4.41
CA ASP A 76 14.52 -11.71 -5.06
C ASP A 76 13.86 -10.34 -5.28
N TYR A 77 14.05 -9.43 -4.32
CA TYR A 77 13.58 -8.06 -4.41
C TYR A 77 14.68 -7.09 -4.83
N PRO A 78 14.34 -5.98 -5.51
CA PRO A 78 15.31 -4.93 -5.77
C PRO A 78 15.91 -4.38 -4.48
N ILE A 79 17.24 -4.40 -4.39
CA ILE A 79 18.01 -3.91 -3.24
C ILE A 79 18.70 -2.61 -3.65
N MET A 80 18.71 -1.63 -2.75
CA MET A 80 19.56 -0.46 -2.94
C MET A 80 21.03 -0.88 -2.79
N LYS A 81 21.80 -0.73 -3.87
CA LYS A 81 23.21 -1.16 -3.92
C LYS A 81 24.17 -0.13 -3.34
N GLU A 82 23.81 1.15 -3.38
CA GLU A 82 24.70 2.26 -3.08
C GLU A 82 24.00 3.32 -2.21
N GLY A 83 24.78 4.07 -1.44
CA GLY A 83 24.27 5.16 -0.60
C GLY A 83 23.95 4.75 0.85
N LYS A 84 23.25 5.64 1.57
CA LYS A 84 22.96 5.51 3.01
C LYS A 84 22.02 4.35 3.36
N TYR A 85 21.20 3.92 2.40
CA TYR A 85 20.23 2.84 2.58
C TYR A 85 20.64 1.57 1.84
N ALA A 86 21.94 1.39 1.59
CA ALA A 86 22.48 0.17 1.00
C ALA A 86 22.06 -1.06 1.83
N GLY A 87 21.64 -2.13 1.14
CA GLY A 87 21.14 -3.36 1.77
C GLY A 87 19.66 -3.33 2.20
N MET A 88 18.98 -2.19 2.02
CA MET A 88 17.53 -2.10 2.20
C MET A 88 16.81 -2.44 0.89
N ILE A 89 15.59 -2.97 0.99
CA ILE A 89 14.74 -3.21 -0.17
C ILE A 89 14.32 -1.84 -0.74
N GLY A 90 14.62 -1.59 -2.02
CA GLY A 90 14.55 -0.27 -2.61
C GLY A 90 14.46 -0.27 -4.14
N VAL A 91 13.61 0.62 -4.69
CA VAL A 91 13.43 0.80 -6.15
C VAL A 91 13.40 2.29 -6.47
N GLY A 92 14.28 2.76 -7.37
CA GLY A 92 14.17 4.08 -8.00
C GLY A 92 14.00 5.27 -7.04
N GLY A 93 14.79 5.30 -5.96
CA GLY A 93 14.71 6.36 -4.94
C GLY A 93 13.64 6.15 -3.86
N LEU A 94 12.97 4.99 -3.85
CA LEU A 94 12.06 4.55 -2.80
C LEU A 94 12.70 3.44 -1.98
N VAL A 95 12.39 3.39 -0.68
CA VAL A 95 12.81 2.35 0.25
C VAL A 95 11.59 1.75 0.93
N LEU A 96 11.57 0.44 1.07
CA LEU A 96 10.51 -0.27 1.76
C LEU A 96 10.66 -0.11 3.27
N ALA A 97 9.55 0.23 3.93
CA ALA A 97 9.47 0.29 5.37
C ALA A 97 8.23 -0.42 5.88
N ARG A 98 8.33 -0.92 7.11
CA ARG A 98 7.22 -1.49 7.88
C ARG A 98 6.79 -0.56 9.00
N ILE A 99 5.51 -0.60 9.33
CA ILE A 99 4.95 0.08 10.49
C ILE A 99 4.00 -0.88 11.22
N PRO A 100 3.99 -0.90 12.57
CA PRO A 100 2.99 -1.66 13.31
C PRO A 100 1.58 -1.20 12.96
N GLU A 101 0.68 -2.15 12.76
CA GLU A 101 -0.70 -1.90 12.36
C GLU A 101 -1.45 -1.04 13.38
N GLU A 102 -1.16 -1.20 14.66
CA GLU A 102 -1.73 -0.41 15.74
C GLU A 102 -1.41 1.08 15.60
N ILE A 103 -0.14 1.42 15.35
CA ILE A 103 0.32 2.80 15.16
C ILE A 103 -0.27 3.37 13.87
N ALA A 104 -0.28 2.56 12.80
CA ALA A 104 -0.86 2.97 11.53
C ALA A 104 -2.36 3.30 11.66
N LYS A 105 -3.11 2.49 12.41
CA LYS A 105 -4.53 2.72 12.68
C LYS A 105 -4.75 3.92 13.58
N ALA A 106 -4.00 4.07 14.67
CA ALA A 106 -4.10 5.23 15.55
C ALA A 106 -3.84 6.55 14.80
N ARG A 107 -2.88 6.54 13.87
CA ARG A 107 -2.61 7.67 12.99
C ARG A 107 -3.77 7.96 12.05
N GLN A 108 -4.36 6.93 11.44
CA GLN A 108 -5.52 7.06 10.57
C GLN A 108 -6.70 7.68 11.33
N ASP A 109 -7.04 7.12 12.50
CA ASP A 109 -8.13 7.62 13.36
C ASP A 109 -7.91 9.09 13.79
N TYR A 110 -6.67 9.51 14.02
CA TYR A 110 -6.35 10.89 14.36
C TYR A 110 -6.64 11.87 13.21
N TYR A 111 -6.23 11.52 11.98
CA TYR A 111 -6.49 12.38 10.82
C TYR A 111 -7.96 12.34 10.39
N ASP A 112 -8.63 11.21 10.56
CA ASP A 112 -10.07 11.09 10.30
C ASP A 112 -10.86 12.02 11.24
N LYS A 113 -10.56 12.01 12.54
CA LYS A 113 -11.14 12.96 13.50
C LYS A 113 -10.87 14.43 13.15
N GLN A 114 -9.66 14.76 12.70
CA GLN A 114 -9.38 16.13 12.26
C GLN A 114 -10.16 16.53 11.02
N ASN A 115 -10.34 15.60 10.08
CA ASN A 115 -11.12 15.84 8.87
C ASN A 115 -12.60 16.01 9.21
N GLU A 116 -13.15 15.16 10.07
CA GLU A 116 -14.52 15.29 10.59
C GLU A 116 -14.73 16.66 11.26
N ALA A 117 -13.82 17.08 12.16
CA ALA A 117 -13.92 18.39 12.82
C ALA A 117 -13.88 19.57 11.82
N LYS A 118 -13.06 19.47 10.76
CA LYS A 118 -13.03 20.48 9.69
C LYS A 118 -14.33 20.49 8.88
N GLU A 119 -14.87 19.31 8.57
CA GLU A 119 -16.14 19.20 7.86
C GLU A 119 -17.30 19.79 8.67
N GLU A 120 -17.34 19.53 9.97
CA GLU A 120 -18.32 20.12 10.89
C GLU A 120 -18.18 21.64 10.97
N ALA A 121 -16.96 22.16 11.11
CA ALA A 121 -16.72 23.61 11.12
C ALA A 121 -17.23 24.29 9.83
N ILE A 122 -16.96 23.68 8.67
CA ILE A 122 -17.47 24.18 7.38
C ILE A 122 -19.00 24.12 7.32
N LYS A 123 -19.62 23.05 7.82
CA LYS A 123 -21.09 22.94 7.87
C LYS A 123 -21.68 24.05 8.76
N HIS A 124 -21.08 24.30 9.92
CA HIS A 124 -21.55 25.33 10.84
C HIS A 124 -21.42 26.75 10.27
N ASP A 125 -20.33 27.05 9.56
CA ASP A 125 -20.12 28.36 8.93
C ASP A 125 -21.19 28.65 7.86
N ILE A 126 -21.46 27.66 7.00
CA ILE A 126 -22.50 27.76 5.96
C ILE A 126 -23.89 27.93 6.56
N LEU A 127 -24.18 27.26 7.68
CA LEU A 127 -25.46 27.40 8.39
C LEU A 127 -25.61 28.76 9.07
N LYS A 128 -24.50 29.39 9.48
CA LYS A 128 -24.51 30.73 10.10
C LYS A 128 -24.75 31.85 9.08
N GLU A 129 -24.20 31.72 7.87
CA GLU A 129 -24.39 32.69 6.79
C GLU A 129 -25.71 32.50 6.02
N GLN A 130 -26.47 31.44 6.33
CA GLN A 130 -27.74 31.14 5.68
C GLN A 130 -28.81 32.18 6.03
N HIS A 131 -29.36 32.85 5.02
CA HIS A 131 -30.53 33.69 5.18
C HIS A 131 -31.79 32.81 5.34
N PRO A 132 -32.70 33.08 6.30
CA PRO A 132 -33.86 32.23 6.59
C PRO A 132 -34.79 31.97 5.40
N SER A 133 -34.80 32.86 4.40
CA SER A 133 -35.62 32.72 3.20
C SER A 133 -34.98 31.92 2.05
N MET A 134 -33.73 31.47 2.20
CA MET A 134 -33.00 30.68 1.19
C MET A 134 -32.24 29.52 1.85
N PRO A 135 -32.93 28.42 2.20
CA PRO A 135 -32.26 27.24 2.75
C PRO A 135 -31.41 26.55 1.68
N ILE A 136 -30.12 26.43 1.95
CA ILE A 136 -29.15 25.66 1.17
C ILE A 136 -29.30 24.19 1.56
N SER A 137 -29.75 23.34 0.63
CA SER A 137 -29.73 21.89 0.79
C SER A 137 -28.34 21.35 0.42
N GLN A 138 -27.66 20.68 1.36
CA GLN A 138 -26.35 20.05 1.13
C GLN A 138 -26.47 18.53 1.13
N GLU A 139 -26.74 17.94 -0.02
CA GLU A 139 -26.48 16.51 -0.26
C GLU A 139 -25.01 16.32 -0.63
N ARG A 140 -24.18 15.95 0.35
CA ARG A 140 -22.76 15.65 0.09
C ARG A 140 -22.61 14.20 -0.37
N GLN A 141 -22.31 14.02 -1.65
CA GLN A 141 -21.98 12.70 -2.20
C GLN A 141 -20.47 12.47 -2.14
N THR A 142 -20.02 11.61 -1.21
CA THR A 142 -18.61 11.20 -1.08
C THR A 142 -18.18 10.20 -2.17
N ARG A 143 -19.16 9.66 -2.92
CA ARG A 143 -18.90 8.71 -4.00
C ARG A 143 -18.44 9.44 -5.26
N VAL A 144 -17.14 9.35 -5.56
CA VAL A 144 -16.63 9.64 -6.90
C VAL A 144 -17.13 8.56 -7.86
N THR A 145 -18.01 8.92 -8.80
CA THR A 145 -18.34 8.06 -9.92
C THR A 145 -17.19 8.14 -10.92
N PHE A 146 -16.19 7.29 -10.74
CA PHE A 146 -15.16 7.09 -11.76
C PHE A 146 -15.85 6.46 -12.96
N GLY A 147 -15.99 7.20 -14.06
CA GLY A 147 -16.42 6.75 -15.39
C GLY A 147 -17.64 5.82 -15.41
N GLY A 148 -18.83 6.38 -15.68
CA GLY A 148 -20.06 5.62 -15.87
C GLY A 148 -19.83 4.35 -16.70
N THR A 149 -20.23 3.20 -16.15
CA THR A 149 -20.19 1.92 -16.83
C THR A 149 -21.03 2.00 -18.10
N LYS A 150 -20.39 2.14 -19.27
CA LYS A 150 -21.06 1.85 -20.54
C LYS A 150 -21.38 0.36 -20.53
N LYS A 151 -22.64 0.03 -20.25
CA LYS A 151 -23.23 -1.23 -20.70
C LYS A 151 -23.32 -1.15 -22.22
N SER A 152 -22.58 -2.02 -22.88
CA SER A 152 -22.82 -2.49 -24.25
C SER A 152 -22.31 -3.92 -24.31
#